data_AF-A0A817GV59-F1
#
_entry.id   AF-A0A817GV59-F1
#
_cell.length_a   1.000
_cell.length_b   1.000
_cell.length_c   1.000
_cell.angle_alpha   90.00
_cell.angle_beta   90.00
_cell.angle_gamma   90.00
#
_symmetry.space_group_name_H-M   'P 1'
#
loop_
_entity.id
_entity.type
_entity.pdbx_description
1 polymer ?
#
loop_
_entity_poly.entity_id
_entity_poly.type
_entity_poly.pdbx_seq_one_letter_code
_entity_poly.pdbx_strand_id
1 'polypeptide(L)'
;MNAFLAQPTSHFHTSQPDRVPAIQLKNYIKVRAVITDESTSSILHSVVRIYPLSAAGELPSSEALIPMIRRQRTVETVDFDGRLPEKLRKTYRDEDFILHEDKNLIIFTTKINLSILKQNKHWFADGTFKVCLDDYYRLFTLHAMMTNATIPLVCGLLIGKSSQDYNLFFDKVLAQDNFQPKSIMTDFETGTIKSVKDMLSNVLHKGTF
;
A
#
# COMPACT_ATOMS: atom_id res chain seq x y z
N MET A 1 5.19 36.61 -26.82
CA MET A 1 4.06 35.73 -26.43
C MET A 1 4.22 35.48 -24.94
N ASN A 2 3.49 36.23 -24.11
CA ASN A 2 3.62 36.15 -22.64
C ASN A 2 2.67 35.07 -22.12
N ALA A 3 3.23 34.00 -21.55
CA ALA A 3 2.45 32.99 -20.86
C ALA A 3 1.97 33.55 -19.52
N PHE A 4 0.66 33.78 -19.40
CA PHE A 4 0.01 34.02 -18.12
C PHE A 4 -0.01 32.70 -17.34
N LEU A 5 0.98 32.50 -16.47
CA LEU A 5 0.88 31.50 -15.41
C LEU A 5 0.01 32.10 -14.30
N ALA A 6 -1.17 31.51 -14.08
CA ALA A 6 -1.99 31.85 -12.91
C ALA A 6 -1.18 31.54 -11.63
N GLN A 7 -1.09 32.51 -10.73
CA GLN A 7 -0.36 32.31 -9.49
C GLN A 7 -1.08 31.28 -8.59
N PRO A 8 -0.35 30.46 -7.84
CA PRO A 8 -0.95 29.50 -6.92
C PRO A 8 -1.81 30.24 -5.89
N THR A 9 -3.06 29.84 -5.74
CA THR A 9 -3.91 30.38 -4.69
C THR A 9 -3.43 29.80 -3.36
N SER A 10 -2.93 30.70 -2.51
CA SER A 10 -2.48 30.35 -1.16
C SER A 10 -3.70 30.03 -0.28
N HIS A 11 -4.07 28.76 -0.19
CA HIS A 11 -5.10 28.30 0.73
C HIS A 11 -4.45 27.83 2.03
N PHE A 12 -4.18 28.79 2.92
CA PHE A 12 -3.95 28.49 4.34
C PHE A 12 -5.32 28.31 5.00
N HIS A 13 -5.73 27.05 5.21
CA HIS A 13 -6.83 26.79 6.12
C HIS A 13 -6.31 26.98 7.56
N THR A 14 -7.05 27.74 8.36
CA THR A 14 -6.88 27.71 9.81
C THR A 14 -7.00 26.26 10.29
N SER A 15 -6.18 25.87 11.26
CA SER A 15 -6.29 24.57 11.91
C SER A 15 -7.73 24.35 12.36
N GLN A 16 -8.29 23.17 12.09
CA GLN A 16 -9.63 22.78 12.55
C GLN A 16 -9.49 21.98 13.86
N PRO A 17 -9.43 22.65 15.03
CA PRO A 17 -9.21 21.99 16.31
C PRO A 17 -10.28 20.94 16.62
N ASP A 18 -11.51 21.14 16.13
CA ASP A 18 -12.66 20.26 16.36
C ASP A 18 -12.51 18.88 15.69
N ARG A 19 -11.57 18.73 14.74
CA ARG A 19 -11.22 17.43 14.15
C ARG A 19 -10.31 16.58 15.02
N VAL A 20 -9.54 17.19 15.92
CA VAL A 20 -8.62 16.46 16.80
C VAL A 20 -9.38 15.47 17.71
N PRO A 21 -10.47 15.88 18.40
CA PRO A 21 -11.33 14.96 19.15
C PRO A 21 -11.88 13.81 18.29
N ALA A 22 -12.32 14.07 17.06
CA ALA A 22 -12.87 13.05 16.18
C ALA A 22 -11.83 11.99 15.77
N ILE A 23 -10.58 12.40 15.53
CA ILE A 23 -9.46 11.49 15.23
C ILE A 23 -9.12 10.65 16.46
N GLN A 24 -8.98 11.28 17.62
CA GLN A 24 -8.72 10.59 18.89
C GLN A 24 -9.82 9.57 19.22
N LEU A 25 -11.09 9.94 18.99
CA LEU A 25 -12.23 9.06 19.17
C LEU A 25 -12.15 7.82 18.28
N LYS A 26 -11.87 8.00 16.98
CA LYS A 26 -11.73 6.89 16.03
C LYS A 26 -10.63 5.93 16.47
N ASN A 27 -9.49 6.45 16.93
CA ASN A 27 -8.39 5.61 17.40
C ASN A 27 -8.76 4.87 18.69
N TYR A 28 -9.40 5.55 19.64
CA TYR A 28 -9.88 4.93 20.86
C TYR A 28 -10.87 3.79 20.59
N ILE A 29 -11.85 4.00 19.70
CA ILE A 29 -12.82 2.96 19.32
C ILE A 29 -12.11 1.77 18.67
N LYS A 30 -11.16 2.01 17.76
CA LYS A 30 -10.40 0.93 17.10
C LYS A 30 -9.65 0.08 18.14
N VAL A 31 -8.89 0.71 19.03
CA VAL A 31 -8.15 -0.01 20.08
C VAL A 31 -9.10 -0.82 20.96
N ARG A 32 -10.16 -0.19 21.47
CA ARG A 32 -11.14 -0.83 22.36
C ARG A 32 -11.89 -1.98 21.68
N ALA A 33 -12.18 -1.85 20.38
CA ALA A 33 -12.85 -2.91 19.61
C ALA A 33 -12.00 -4.18 19.46
N VAL A 34 -10.66 -4.06 19.50
CA VAL A 34 -9.72 -5.20 19.47
C VAL A 34 -9.57 -5.84 20.85
N ILE A 35 -9.37 -5.02 21.89
CA ILE A 35 -8.92 -5.51 23.22
C ILE A 35 -10.08 -5.88 24.15
N THR A 36 -11.34 -5.68 23.74
CA THR A 36 -12.52 -5.93 24.58
C THR A 36 -13.60 -6.73 23.84
N ASP A 37 -14.31 -7.57 24.60
CA ASP A 37 -15.47 -8.35 24.15
C ASP A 37 -16.80 -7.59 24.26
N GLU A 38 -16.79 -6.28 24.53
CA GLU A 38 -18.01 -5.49 24.71
C GLU A 38 -18.90 -5.52 23.46
N SER A 39 -20.22 -5.32 23.55
CA SER A 39 -21.02 -5.24 22.32
C SER A 39 -20.71 -3.98 21.51
N THR A 40 -20.92 -3.99 20.18
CA THR A 40 -20.76 -2.78 19.33
C THR A 40 -21.61 -1.61 19.85
N SER A 41 -22.81 -1.91 20.34
CA SER A 41 -23.71 -0.93 20.94
C SER A 41 -23.13 -0.35 22.24
N SER A 42 -22.55 -1.19 23.11
CA SER A 42 -21.90 -0.73 24.35
C SER A 42 -20.75 0.25 24.07
N ILE A 43 -19.87 -0.10 23.15
CA ILE A 43 -18.77 0.78 22.74
C ILE A 43 -19.33 2.09 22.19
N LEU A 44 -20.27 2.04 21.25
CA LEU A 44 -20.87 3.23 20.64
C LEU A 44 -21.52 4.16 21.68
N HIS A 45 -22.34 3.62 22.58
CA HIS A 45 -23.01 4.42 23.62
C HIS A 45 -22.00 5.06 24.58
N SER A 46 -20.95 4.32 24.97
CA SER A 46 -19.92 4.87 25.86
C SER A 46 -19.19 6.06 25.23
N VAL A 47 -18.90 5.95 23.93
CA VAL A 47 -18.13 6.92 23.13
C VAL A 47 -18.91 8.20 22.88
N VAL A 48 -20.20 8.08 22.53
CA VAL A 48 -21.08 9.24 22.34
C VAL A 48 -21.25 10.04 23.63
N ARG A 49 -21.31 9.36 24.78
CA ARG A 49 -21.50 10.00 26.08
C ARG A 49 -20.31 10.85 26.54
N ILE A 50 -19.09 10.43 26.19
CA ILE A 50 -17.85 11.10 26.61
C ILE A 50 -17.35 12.11 25.58
N TYR A 51 -18.02 12.22 24.42
CA TYR A 51 -17.57 13.08 23.35
C TYR A 51 -17.86 14.56 23.65
N PRO A 52 -16.89 15.48 23.46
CA PRO A 52 -17.08 16.88 23.80
C PRO A 52 -18.14 17.53 22.92
N LEU A 53 -19.10 18.21 23.56
CA LEU A 53 -20.18 18.92 22.88
C LEU A 53 -19.67 19.99 21.92
N SER A 54 -18.54 20.62 22.24
CA SER A 54 -17.88 21.63 21.40
C SER A 54 -17.44 21.09 20.04
N ALA A 55 -17.21 19.78 19.92
CA ALA A 55 -16.79 19.13 18.67
C ALA A 55 -17.90 18.27 18.04
N ALA A 56 -19.15 18.37 18.52
CA ALA A 56 -20.26 17.50 18.11
C ALA A 56 -20.52 17.51 16.59
N GLY A 57 -20.25 18.64 15.92
CA GLY A 57 -20.38 18.74 14.46
C GLY A 57 -19.41 17.85 13.67
N GLU A 58 -18.30 17.42 14.27
CA GLU A 58 -17.30 16.52 13.68
C GLU A 58 -17.48 15.06 14.17
N LEU A 59 -18.50 14.78 14.98
CA LEU A 59 -18.77 13.42 15.46
C LEU A 59 -19.15 12.54 14.25
N PRO A 60 -18.43 11.43 14.00
CA PRO A 60 -18.80 10.50 12.95
C PRO A 60 -20.15 9.85 13.22
N SER A 61 -20.95 9.60 12.18
CA SER A 61 -22.26 8.99 12.34
C SER A 61 -22.17 7.55 12.85
N SER A 62 -23.23 7.08 13.51
CA SER A 62 -23.35 5.69 13.97
C SER A 62 -23.22 4.69 12.82
N GLU A 63 -23.75 5.01 11.65
CA GLU A 63 -23.65 4.20 10.43
C GLU A 63 -22.20 4.07 9.93
N ALA A 64 -21.32 5.01 10.29
CA ALA A 64 -19.88 4.91 10.00
C ALA A 64 -19.11 4.17 11.11
N LEU A 65 -19.51 4.37 12.38
CA LEU A 65 -18.83 3.77 13.53
C LEU A 65 -19.11 2.27 13.69
N ILE A 66 -20.34 1.82 13.43
CA ILE A 66 -20.74 0.41 13.56
C ILE A 66 -19.94 -0.50 12.61
N PRO A 67 -19.83 -0.23 11.30
CA PRO A 67 -19.00 -1.03 10.40
C PRO A 67 -17.52 -0.98 10.78
N MET A 68 -17.03 0.16 11.28
CA MET A 68 -15.64 0.28 11.73
C MET A 68 -15.33 -0.64 12.91
N ILE A 69 -16.20 -0.67 13.93
CA ILE A 69 -16.06 -1.57 15.09
C ILE A 69 -16.11 -3.03 14.66
N ARG A 70 -17.07 -3.39 13.79
CA ARG A 70 -17.20 -4.76 13.28
C ARG A 70 -15.95 -5.19 12.51
N ARG A 71 -15.47 -4.36 11.58
CA ARG A 71 -14.26 -4.63 10.79
C ARG A 71 -13.07 -4.92 11.69
N GLN A 72 -12.90 -4.12 12.75
CA GLN A 72 -11.78 -4.27 13.68
C GLN A 72 -11.80 -5.60 14.43
N ARG A 73 -12.99 -6.20 14.64
CA ARG A 73 -13.17 -7.52 15.27
C ARG A 73 -13.08 -8.69 14.32
N THR A 74 -13.37 -8.45 13.04
CA THR A 74 -13.25 -9.46 11.97
C THR A 74 -11.84 -9.53 11.42
N VAL A 75 -10.93 -8.64 11.84
CA VAL A 75 -9.49 -8.85 11.63
C VAL A 75 -9.15 -10.12 12.42
N GLU A 76 -9.08 -11.25 11.71
CA GLU A 76 -8.54 -12.48 12.28
C GLU A 76 -7.18 -12.15 12.90
N THR A 77 -7.00 -12.56 14.16
CA THR A 77 -5.68 -12.60 14.78
C THR A 77 -4.82 -13.49 13.90
N VAL A 78 -4.00 -12.88 13.06
CA VAL A 78 -2.98 -13.60 12.29
C VAL A 78 -2.10 -14.27 13.34
N ASP A 79 -2.03 -15.60 13.33
CA ASP A 79 -1.07 -16.33 14.14
C ASP A 79 0.30 -15.70 13.89
N PHE A 80 0.93 -15.20 14.96
CA PHE A 80 2.14 -14.38 14.87
C PHE A 80 3.37 -15.27 14.63
N ASP A 81 3.30 -16.20 13.66
CA ASP A 81 4.49 -16.84 13.09
C ASP A 81 5.23 -15.90 12.11
N GLY A 82 4.62 -14.76 11.80
CA GLY A 82 5.13 -13.75 10.88
C GLY A 82 4.83 -14.05 9.41
N ARG A 83 3.95 -15.00 9.12
CA ARG A 83 3.55 -15.39 7.75
C ARG A 83 2.10 -15.00 7.46
N LEU A 84 1.79 -14.88 6.18
CA LEU A 84 0.46 -14.59 5.68
C LEU A 84 -0.45 -15.83 5.83
N PRO A 85 -1.71 -15.64 6.26
CA PRO A 85 -2.71 -16.70 6.31
C PRO A 85 -2.84 -17.45 4.99
N GLU A 86 -3.00 -18.78 5.04
CA GLU A 86 -3.13 -19.67 3.87
C GLU A 86 -4.15 -19.17 2.83
N LYS A 87 -5.28 -18.64 3.30
CA LYS A 87 -6.34 -18.08 2.44
C LYS A 87 -5.88 -16.91 1.54
N LEU A 88 -4.78 -16.24 1.88
CA LEU A 88 -4.20 -15.13 1.12
C LEU A 88 -3.04 -15.57 0.22
N ARG A 89 -2.58 -16.82 0.34
CA ARG A 89 -1.40 -17.31 -0.38
C ARG A 89 -1.70 -17.76 -1.82
N LYS A 90 -2.98 -17.89 -2.16
CA LYS A 90 -3.45 -18.33 -3.48
C LYS A 90 -4.41 -17.34 -4.10
N THR A 91 -4.47 -17.36 -5.43
CA THR A 91 -5.49 -16.62 -6.19
C THR A 91 -6.86 -17.31 -6.09
N TYR A 92 -7.90 -16.63 -6.56
CA TYR A 92 -9.25 -17.21 -6.70
C TYR A 92 -9.32 -18.40 -7.67
N ARG A 93 -8.26 -18.64 -8.45
CA ARG A 93 -8.11 -19.79 -9.36
C ARG A 93 -7.25 -20.91 -8.78
N ASP A 94 -6.94 -20.85 -7.48
CA ASP A 94 -6.08 -21.81 -6.77
C ASP A 94 -4.60 -21.81 -7.24
N GLU A 95 -4.15 -20.74 -7.90
CA GLU A 95 -2.74 -20.56 -8.26
C GLU A 95 -1.94 -19.97 -7.10
N ASP A 96 -0.71 -20.45 -6.90
CA ASP A 96 0.23 -19.86 -5.94
C ASP A 96 0.45 -18.37 -6.27
N PHE A 97 0.30 -17.54 -5.24
CA PHE A 97 0.36 -16.09 -5.37
C PHE A 97 1.48 -15.43 -4.56
N ILE A 98 2.22 -16.20 -3.76
CA ILE A 98 3.37 -15.71 -2.99
C ILE A 98 4.66 -16.22 -3.62
N LEU A 99 5.48 -15.29 -4.10
CA LEU A 99 6.81 -15.58 -4.62
C LEU A 99 7.87 -15.59 -3.52
N HIS A 100 7.80 -14.63 -2.61
CA HIS A 100 8.77 -14.46 -1.52
C HIS A 100 8.05 -13.91 -0.29
N GLU A 101 8.47 -14.33 0.89
CA GLU A 101 7.92 -13.89 2.16
C GLU A 101 8.97 -13.99 3.25
N ASP A 102 9.37 -12.84 3.77
CA ASP A 102 10.11 -12.71 5.02
C ASP A 102 9.67 -11.41 5.74
N LYS A 103 10.37 -11.08 6.84
CA LYS A 103 10.06 -9.90 7.67
C LYS A 103 10.23 -8.55 6.96
N ASN A 104 11.04 -8.50 5.90
CA ASN A 104 11.44 -7.27 5.23
C ASN A 104 10.73 -7.11 3.88
N LEU A 105 10.32 -8.21 3.27
CA LEU A 105 9.80 -8.25 1.92
C LEU A 105 8.80 -9.39 1.73
N ILE A 106 7.62 -9.03 1.23
CA ILE A 106 6.67 -9.99 0.67
C ILE A 106 6.45 -9.66 -0.80
N ILE A 107 6.57 -10.64 -1.69
CA ILE A 107 6.29 -10.49 -3.12
C ILE A 107 5.11 -11.37 -3.51
N PHE A 108 4.12 -10.72 -4.12
CA PHE A 108 2.94 -11.33 -4.70
C PHE A 108 3.06 -11.36 -6.23
N THR A 109 3.00 -12.55 -6.81
CA THR A 109 2.90 -12.76 -8.26
C THR A 109 2.56 -14.22 -8.56
N THR A 110 2.23 -14.52 -9.81
CA THR A 110 2.01 -15.89 -10.30
C THR A 110 3.01 -16.23 -11.41
N LYS A 111 3.14 -17.51 -11.73
CA LYS A 111 3.94 -17.96 -12.89
C LYS A 111 3.45 -17.34 -14.21
N ILE A 112 2.14 -17.15 -14.35
CA ILE A 112 1.54 -16.49 -15.51
C ILE A 112 1.98 -15.04 -15.58
N ASN A 113 1.92 -14.31 -14.46
CA ASN A 113 2.34 -12.91 -14.41
C ASN A 113 3.83 -12.75 -14.78
N LEU A 114 4.70 -13.63 -14.28
CA LEU A 114 6.13 -13.63 -14.64
C LEU A 114 6.34 -13.92 -16.14
N SER A 115 5.58 -14.85 -16.71
CA SER A 115 5.61 -15.14 -18.16
C SER A 115 5.22 -13.91 -18.99
N ILE A 116 4.14 -13.22 -18.61
CA ILE A 116 3.72 -11.98 -19.27
C ILE A 116 4.79 -10.90 -19.13
N LEU A 117 5.36 -10.75 -17.93
CA LEU A 117 6.43 -9.77 -17.67
C LEU A 117 7.65 -10.01 -18.57
N LYS A 118 8.05 -11.28 -18.75
CA LYS A 118 9.18 -11.68 -19.61
C LYS A 118 8.95 -11.39 -21.10
N GLN A 119 7.72 -11.57 -21.58
CA GLN A 119 7.36 -11.30 -22.98
C GLN A 119 7.40 -9.80 -23.29
N ASN A 120 7.19 -8.95 -22.29
CA ASN A 120 7.15 -7.51 -22.44
C ASN A 120 8.52 -6.85 -22.32
N LYS A 121 8.86 -6.01 -23.29
CA LYS A 121 10.15 -5.28 -23.34
C LYS A 121 10.14 -3.94 -22.63
N HIS A 122 8.97 -3.42 -22.27
CA HIS A 122 8.83 -2.13 -21.61
C HIS A 122 8.10 -2.34 -20.29
N TRP A 123 8.83 -2.10 -19.21
CA TRP A 123 8.32 -2.25 -17.85
C TRP A 123 7.99 -0.89 -17.25
N PHE A 124 7.09 -0.90 -16.28
CA PHE A 124 6.72 0.28 -15.50
C PHE A 124 6.72 -0.09 -14.03
N ALA A 125 7.32 0.73 -13.18
CA ALA A 125 7.28 0.53 -11.75
C ALA A 125 6.72 1.75 -11.02
N ASP A 126 5.97 1.50 -9.96
CA ASP A 126 5.34 2.52 -9.13
C ASP A 126 5.46 2.15 -7.65
N GLY A 127 5.69 3.14 -6.80
CA GLY A 127 5.84 2.95 -5.35
C GLY A 127 4.82 3.78 -4.58
N THR A 128 3.69 3.19 -4.18
CA THR A 128 2.63 3.90 -3.46
C THR A 128 2.71 3.74 -1.94
N PHE A 129 2.62 4.87 -1.23
CA PHE A 129 2.66 4.93 0.25
C PHE A 129 1.30 4.67 0.90
N LYS A 130 0.19 4.78 0.16
CA LYS A 130 -1.13 5.06 0.76
C LYS A 130 -1.89 3.85 1.33
N VAL A 131 -1.33 2.64 1.23
CA VAL A 131 -2.09 1.38 1.44
C VAL A 131 -1.35 0.34 2.31
N CYS A 132 -0.20 0.68 2.90
CA CYS A 132 0.56 -0.33 3.64
C CYS A 132 0.07 -0.56 5.07
N LEU A 133 0.17 -1.81 5.51
CA LEU A 133 0.04 -2.22 6.91
C LEU A 133 1.12 -1.52 7.74
N ASP A 134 0.89 -1.30 9.04
CA ASP A 134 1.78 -0.53 9.91
C ASP A 134 3.25 -1.02 9.89
N ASP A 135 3.47 -2.31 9.58
CA ASP A 135 4.80 -2.93 9.52
C ASP A 135 5.54 -2.74 8.18
N TYR A 136 4.86 -2.26 7.12
CA TYR A 136 5.45 -2.06 5.79
C TYR A 136 5.41 -0.59 5.39
N TYR A 137 6.52 -0.12 4.83
CA TYR A 137 6.66 1.27 4.44
C TYR A 137 5.95 1.58 3.12
N ARG A 138 5.93 0.64 2.16
CA ARG A 138 5.31 0.87 0.86
C ARG A 138 4.95 -0.38 0.06
N LEU A 139 4.00 -0.19 -0.86
CA LEU A 139 3.65 -1.13 -1.90
C LEU A 139 4.39 -0.71 -3.18
N PHE A 140 5.27 -1.57 -3.67
CA PHE A 140 5.99 -1.39 -4.91
C PHE A 140 5.45 -2.35 -5.96
N THR A 141 5.13 -1.87 -7.16
CA THR A 141 4.50 -2.69 -8.19
C THR A 141 5.27 -2.60 -9.50
N LEU A 142 5.43 -3.74 -10.16
CA LEU A 142 6.02 -3.86 -11.49
C LEU A 142 4.92 -4.26 -12.48
N HIS A 143 4.86 -3.55 -13.58
CA HIS A 143 3.80 -3.64 -14.57
C HIS A 143 4.36 -3.86 -15.97
N ALA A 144 3.50 -4.39 -16.82
CA ALA A 144 3.70 -4.39 -18.25
C ALA A 144 2.43 -3.92 -18.97
N MET A 145 2.58 -3.53 -20.23
CA MET A 145 1.46 -3.17 -21.08
C MET A 145 0.84 -4.43 -21.69
N MET A 146 -0.46 -4.62 -21.51
CA MET A 146 -1.23 -5.67 -22.15
C MET A 146 -2.50 -5.07 -22.75
N THR A 147 -2.76 -5.30 -24.03
CA THR A 147 -3.99 -4.83 -24.71
C THR A 147 -4.31 -3.35 -24.43
N ASN A 148 -3.31 -2.48 -24.55
CA ASN A 148 -3.38 -1.02 -24.31
C ASN A 148 -3.68 -0.59 -22.85
N ALA A 149 -3.55 -1.49 -21.88
CA ALA A 149 -3.63 -1.18 -20.45
C ALA A 149 -2.33 -1.55 -19.75
N THR A 150 -1.93 -0.76 -18.76
CA THR A 150 -0.81 -1.11 -17.87
C THR A 150 -1.34 -1.94 -16.72
N ILE A 151 -0.88 -3.19 -16.59
CA ILE A 151 -1.38 -4.15 -15.61
C ILE A 151 -0.28 -4.47 -14.59
N PRO A 152 -0.56 -4.42 -13.28
CA PRO A 152 0.39 -4.85 -12.25
C PRO A 152 0.56 -6.37 -12.31
N LEU A 153 1.80 -6.83 -12.42
CA LEU A 153 2.15 -8.25 -12.55
C LEU A 153 2.89 -8.76 -11.32
N VAL A 154 3.69 -7.91 -10.69
CA VAL A 154 4.40 -8.21 -9.46
C VAL A 154 4.15 -7.10 -8.46
N CYS A 155 3.76 -7.45 -7.24
CA CYS A 155 3.50 -6.51 -6.16
C CYS A 155 4.39 -6.88 -4.97
N GLY A 156 5.11 -5.92 -4.40
CA GLY A 156 6.01 -6.10 -3.26
C GLY A 156 5.61 -5.20 -2.10
N LEU A 157 5.50 -5.76 -0.90
CA LEU A 157 5.43 -5.00 0.35
C LEU A 157 6.84 -4.87 0.90
N LEU A 158 7.36 -3.64 0.95
CA LEU A 158 8.72 -3.34 1.39
C LEU A 158 8.70 -2.57 2.71
N ILE A 159 9.64 -2.90 3.62
CA ILE A 159 9.82 -2.17 4.89
C ILE A 159 10.54 -0.82 4.75
N GLY A 160 11.04 -0.50 3.56
CA GLY A 160 11.83 0.70 3.33
C GLY A 160 11.74 1.25 1.90
N LYS A 161 12.58 2.24 1.63
CA LYS A 161 12.69 2.95 0.33
C LYS A 161 14.14 3.21 -0.10
N SER A 162 15.08 2.55 0.54
CA SER A 162 16.48 2.63 0.14
C SER A 162 16.69 1.86 -1.16
N SER A 163 17.79 2.14 -1.85
CA SER A 163 18.19 1.33 -3.01
C SER A 163 18.31 -0.16 -2.68
N GLN A 164 18.70 -0.49 -1.45
CA GLN A 164 18.89 -1.87 -0.99
C GLN A 164 17.55 -2.60 -0.86
N ASP A 165 16.50 -1.92 -0.39
CA ASP A 165 15.16 -2.50 -0.29
C ASP A 165 14.62 -2.88 -1.69
N TYR A 166 14.82 -1.99 -2.67
CA TYR A 166 14.46 -2.27 -4.05
C TYR A 166 15.36 -3.32 -4.71
N ASN A 167 16.66 -3.34 -4.40
CA ASN A 167 17.56 -4.37 -4.89
C ASN A 167 17.12 -5.75 -4.42
N LEU A 168 16.67 -5.89 -3.17
CA LEU A 168 16.12 -7.15 -2.67
C LEU A 168 14.87 -7.56 -3.45
N PHE A 169 13.96 -6.62 -3.74
CA PHE A 169 12.79 -6.88 -4.59
C PHE A 169 13.20 -7.37 -5.98
N PHE A 170 14.08 -6.63 -6.68
CA PHE A 170 14.53 -7.00 -8.02
C PHE A 170 15.31 -8.31 -8.02
N ASP A 171 16.13 -8.59 -7.02
CA ASP A 171 16.89 -9.84 -6.89
C ASP A 171 15.95 -11.06 -6.89
N LYS A 172 14.90 -11.02 -6.05
CA LYS A 172 13.91 -12.11 -5.98
C LYS A 172 13.14 -12.29 -7.27
N VAL A 173 12.77 -11.20 -7.95
CA VAL A 173 12.05 -11.26 -9.23
C VAL A 173 12.96 -11.76 -10.34
N LEU A 174 14.17 -11.21 -10.48
CA LEU A 174 15.11 -11.55 -11.56
C LEU A 174 15.68 -12.96 -11.42
N ALA A 175 15.69 -13.54 -10.21
CA ALA A 175 16.05 -14.94 -10.01
C ALA A 175 15.06 -15.93 -10.64
N GLN A 176 13.85 -15.51 -11.00
CA GLN A 176 12.81 -16.42 -11.50
C GLN A 176 12.96 -16.80 -12.96
N ASP A 177 13.58 -15.94 -13.78
CA ASP A 177 13.75 -16.20 -15.20
C ASP A 177 14.81 -15.24 -15.80
N ASN A 178 15.23 -15.50 -17.03
CA ASN A 178 16.11 -14.63 -17.80
C ASN A 178 15.32 -13.45 -18.40
N PHE A 179 14.99 -12.47 -17.57
CA PHE A 179 14.31 -11.25 -18.01
C PHE A 179 15.25 -10.34 -18.80
N GLN A 180 14.78 -9.87 -19.96
CA GLN A 180 15.52 -8.95 -20.83
C GLN A 180 14.64 -7.78 -21.26
N PRO A 181 14.21 -6.91 -20.32
CA PRO A 181 13.52 -5.67 -20.67
C PRO A 181 14.45 -4.72 -21.41
N LYS A 182 13.90 -3.91 -22.31
CA LYS A 182 14.63 -2.85 -23.03
C LYS A 182 14.55 -1.51 -22.29
N SER A 183 13.43 -1.25 -21.62
CA SER A 183 13.28 -0.05 -20.80
C SER A 183 12.44 -0.32 -19.57
N ILE A 184 12.68 0.47 -18.53
CA ILE A 184 11.82 0.56 -17.36
C ILE A 184 11.53 2.03 -17.07
N MET A 185 10.28 2.31 -16.76
CA MET A 185 9.80 3.65 -16.42
C MET A 185 9.39 3.68 -14.96
N THR A 186 9.92 4.61 -14.18
CA THR A 186 9.62 4.74 -12.75
C THR A 186 9.34 6.19 -12.38
N ASP A 187 8.75 6.39 -11.21
CA ASP A 187 8.77 7.69 -10.54
C ASP A 187 10.22 8.15 -10.25
N PHE A 188 10.38 9.44 -9.95
CA PHE A 188 11.69 10.06 -9.73
C PHE A 188 12.30 9.75 -8.36
N GLU A 189 11.89 8.66 -7.72
CA GLU A 189 12.43 8.31 -6.43
C GLU A 189 13.89 7.83 -6.53
N THR A 190 14.78 8.49 -5.77
CA THR A 190 16.23 8.23 -5.81
C THR A 190 16.59 6.77 -5.52
N GLY A 191 15.90 6.13 -4.57
CA GLY A 191 16.12 4.72 -4.21
C GLY A 191 15.84 3.79 -5.39
N THR A 192 14.67 3.97 -6.02
CA THR A 192 14.23 3.19 -7.19
C THR A 192 15.17 3.39 -8.37
N ILE A 193 15.53 4.64 -8.70
CA ILE A 193 16.44 4.95 -9.82
C ILE A 193 17.80 4.27 -9.63
N LYS A 194 18.37 4.36 -8.42
CA LYS A 194 19.66 3.75 -8.12
C LYS A 194 19.58 2.22 -8.22
N SER A 195 18.53 1.63 -7.66
CA SER A 195 18.32 0.19 -7.73
C SER A 195 18.16 -0.34 -9.16
N VAL A 196 17.41 0.37 -10.01
CA VAL A 196 17.30 0.02 -11.43
C VAL A 196 18.67 0.07 -12.11
N LYS A 197 19.50 1.09 -11.85
CA LYS A 197 20.84 1.17 -12.43
C LYS A 197 21.74 0.01 -11.98
N ASP A 198 21.62 -0.39 -10.72
CA ASP A 198 22.43 -1.47 -10.13
C ASP A 198 21.99 -2.85 -10.66
N MET A 199 20.68 -3.11 -10.71
CA MET A 199 20.11 -4.44 -11.01
C MET A 199 19.79 -4.65 -12.50
N LEU A 200 19.60 -3.58 -13.26
CA LEU A 200 19.18 -3.58 -14.67
C LEU A 200 20.10 -2.68 -15.51
N SER A 201 21.42 -2.90 -15.41
CA SER A 201 22.47 -2.04 -15.97
C SER A 201 22.39 -1.78 -17.49
N ASN A 202 21.80 -2.70 -18.26
CA ASN A 202 21.63 -2.56 -19.72
C ASN A 202 20.24 -2.06 -20.15
N VAL A 203 19.42 -1.59 -19.20
CA VAL A 203 18.02 -1.20 -19.44
C VAL A 203 17.90 0.32 -19.47
N LEU A 204 17.19 0.85 -20.46
CA LEU A 204 16.91 2.28 -20.54
C LEU A 204 15.94 2.69 -19.43
N HIS A 205 16.42 3.45 -18.44
CA HIS A 205 15.56 4.07 -17.43
C HIS A 205 14.89 5.34 -17.98
N LYS A 206 13.58 5.47 -17.78
CA LYS A 206 12.78 6.67 -18.12
C LYS A 206 12.06 7.16 -16.86
N GLY A 207 11.96 8.47 -16.68
CA GLY A 207 11.20 9.07 -15.58
C GLY A 207 9.78 9.46 -15.99
N THR A 208 8.85 9.46 -15.04
CA THR A 208 7.48 9.98 -15.19
C THR A 208 7.22 11.16 -14.24
N PHE A 209 6.57 12.20 -14.75
CA PHE A 209 6.16 13.39 -13.99
C PHE A 209 4.84 13.16 -13.26
#